data_AF-D5GBS7-F1
#
_entry.id   AF-D5GBS7-F1
#
_cell.length_a   1.000
_cell.length_b   1.000
_cell.length_c   1.000
_cell.angle_alpha   90.00
_cell.angle_beta   90.00
_cell.angle_gamma   90.00
#
_symmetry.space_group_name_H-M   'P 1'
#
loop_
_entity.id
_entity.type
_entity.pdbx_description
1 polymer ?
#
loop_
_entity_poly.entity_id
_entity_poly.type
_entity_poly.pdbx_seq_one_letter_code
_entity_poly.pdbx_strand_id
1 'polypeptide(L)'
;MVGGETVIQRGDGTFFGISQPGTGSAAVLQGGSLKHLALMAKNSPDRITLVTSYRAKAVGLWDISFLTNVRPYTDLSVLYPQWSAYRLRVLSENTAAMTRRLASSSVPRAELETFIRRQQEYLRITTEQIVTEPTVSSTIAQVGINGFYKVLGMYLSNSIFANAPSVCPQCGNVGKVDKRHLAECVRMREWRPEADVWIVFEDSLKEMSAGGAVVVEKTTRPDLEEVAKVFQKDFQAGRRNSWGIADELARLGLTEYLLEYLRFFGIVVE
;
A
#
# COMPACT_ATOMS: atom_id res chain seq x y z
N MET A 1 27.16 20.66 4.01
CA MET A 1 26.25 19.88 3.15
C MET A 1 25.45 20.88 2.31
N VAL A 2 25.34 20.68 0.99
CA VAL A 2 24.45 21.46 0.11
C VAL A 2 23.38 20.52 -0.40
N GLY A 3 22.10 20.84 -0.26
CA GLY A 3 21.04 19.86 -0.49
C GLY A 3 20.87 18.91 0.70
N GLY A 4 19.89 18.00 0.66
CA GLY A 4 19.55 17.11 1.78
C GLY A 4 18.34 17.58 2.60
N GLU A 5 17.66 18.63 2.13
CA GLU A 5 16.40 19.11 2.68
C GLU A 5 15.31 18.04 2.55
N THR A 6 14.34 18.08 3.47
CA THR A 6 13.10 17.34 3.29
C THR A 6 12.09 18.26 2.64
N VAL A 7 11.70 17.97 1.42
CA VAL A 7 10.64 18.70 0.71
C VAL A 7 9.31 18.05 1.02
N ILE A 8 8.32 18.84 1.41
CA ILE A 8 6.93 18.41 1.58
C ILE A 8 6.05 19.03 0.50
N GLN A 9 5.07 18.29 0.01
CA GLN A 9 4.01 18.83 -0.84
C GLN A 9 2.85 19.29 0.03
N ARG A 10 2.44 20.56 -0.12
CA ARG A 10 1.29 21.15 0.58
C ARG A 10 -0.02 20.77 -0.11
N GLY A 11 -1.14 21.00 0.58
CA GLY A 11 -2.48 20.70 0.06
C GLY A 11 -2.88 21.50 -1.19
N ASP A 12 -2.25 22.65 -1.42
CA ASP A 12 -2.39 23.48 -2.63
C ASP A 12 -1.49 23.01 -3.79
N GLY A 13 -0.74 21.92 -3.61
CA GLY A 13 0.19 21.38 -4.59
C GLY A 13 1.57 22.05 -4.60
N THR A 14 1.77 23.13 -3.83
CA THR A 14 3.07 23.81 -3.73
C THR A 14 4.06 23.00 -2.89
N PHE A 15 5.35 23.19 -3.14
CA PHE A 15 6.42 22.51 -2.41
C PHE A 15 7.02 23.41 -1.34
N PHE A 16 7.27 22.84 -0.17
CA PHE A 16 7.95 23.51 0.93
C PHE A 16 9.18 22.71 1.35
N GLY A 17 10.35 23.32 1.25
CA GLY A 17 11.59 22.74 1.76
C GLY A 17 11.75 23.00 3.25
N ILE A 18 11.87 21.94 4.04
CA ILE A 18 12.34 22.04 5.41
C ILE A 18 13.84 22.24 5.34
N SER A 19 14.27 23.49 5.54
CA SER A 19 15.68 23.86 5.57
C SER A 19 16.45 22.94 6.51
N GLN A 20 17.62 22.51 6.05
CA GLN A 20 18.50 21.56 6.74
C GLN A 20 18.50 21.79 8.26
N PRO A 21 17.94 20.86 9.06
CA PRO A 21 18.18 20.91 10.48
C PRO A 21 19.67 20.63 10.68
N GLY A 22 20.43 21.65 11.09
CA GLY A 22 21.79 21.43 11.58
C GLY A 22 21.79 20.38 12.70
N THR A 23 22.95 19.86 13.05
CA THR A 23 23.08 18.93 14.17
C THR A 23 22.34 19.46 15.40
N GLY A 24 21.45 18.64 15.98
CA GLY A 24 20.62 19.02 17.11
C GLY A 24 19.25 19.59 16.78
N SER A 25 18.87 19.72 15.50
CA SER A 25 17.50 20.10 15.13
C SER A 25 16.62 18.89 14.80
N ALA A 26 15.32 19.07 14.97
CA ALA A 26 14.30 18.05 14.72
C ALA A 26 13.18 18.63 13.86
N ALA A 27 12.61 17.79 13.00
CA ALA A 27 11.39 18.10 12.24
C ALA A 27 10.31 17.09 12.64
N VAL A 28 9.09 17.58 12.89
CA VAL A 28 7.93 16.74 13.18
C VAL A 28 7.01 16.78 11.96
N LEU A 29 6.69 15.60 11.44
CA LEU A 29 5.84 15.41 10.27
C LEU A 29 4.65 14.52 10.62
N GLN A 30 3.50 14.81 10.02
CA GLN A 30 2.36 13.90 10.07
C GLN A 30 2.63 12.70 9.16
N GLY A 31 3.06 11.60 9.76
CA GLY A 31 3.32 10.34 9.08
C GLY A 31 2.08 9.81 8.35
N GLY A 32 2.29 9.18 7.20
CA GLY A 32 1.23 8.65 6.33
C GLY A 32 0.49 9.71 5.52
N SER A 33 0.20 10.89 6.09
CA SER A 33 -0.65 11.90 5.44
C SER A 33 0.10 12.89 4.54
N LEU A 34 1.42 13.01 4.68
CA LEU A 34 2.23 13.99 3.92
C LEU A 34 3.10 13.31 2.87
N LYS A 35 2.97 13.77 1.62
CA LYS A 35 3.96 13.49 0.57
C LYS A 35 5.23 14.28 0.89
N HIS A 36 6.32 13.57 1.08
CA HIS A 36 7.62 14.17 1.36
C HIS A 36 8.73 13.42 0.63
N LEU A 37 9.83 14.12 0.39
CA LEU A 37 11.02 13.59 -0.27
C LEU A 37 12.26 14.15 0.42
N ALA A 38 13.17 13.27 0.83
CA ALA A 38 14.52 13.68 1.21
C ALA A 38 15.34 13.90 -0.07
N LEU A 39 15.75 15.14 -0.32
CA LEU A 39 16.59 15.46 -1.47
C LEU A 39 17.99 14.87 -1.29
N MET A 40 18.68 14.62 -2.41
CA MET A 40 20.07 14.19 -2.36
C MET A 40 20.96 15.32 -1.82
N ALA A 41 21.81 14.97 -0.86
CA ALA A 41 22.87 15.85 -0.40
C ALA A 41 24.05 15.83 -1.39
N LYS A 42 24.64 16.99 -1.65
CA LYS A 42 25.88 17.18 -2.42
C LYS A 42 26.97 17.67 -1.47
N ASN A 43 28.23 17.35 -1.81
CA ASN A 43 29.43 17.79 -1.08
C ASN A 43 29.44 17.38 0.41
N SER A 44 28.85 16.23 0.73
CA SER A 44 28.99 15.55 2.03
C SER A 44 29.09 14.06 1.75
N PRO A 45 30.01 13.32 2.41
CA PRO A 45 30.06 11.87 2.24
C PRO A 45 28.77 11.22 2.77
N ASP A 46 28.25 11.71 3.90
CA ASP A 46 27.11 11.10 4.57
C ASP A 46 26.05 12.12 5.01
N ARG A 47 24.80 11.64 5.14
CA ARG A 47 23.68 12.30 5.83
C ARG A 47 23.06 11.28 6.78
N ILE A 48 23.34 11.44 8.06
CA ILE A 48 22.78 10.58 9.12
C ILE A 48 21.53 11.27 9.68
N THR A 49 20.42 10.54 9.78
CA THR A 49 19.18 11.03 10.35
C THR A 49 18.54 9.91 11.15
N LEU A 50 17.97 10.24 12.31
CA LEU A 50 17.14 9.34 13.10
C LEU A 50 15.67 9.64 12.82
N VAL A 51 14.90 8.64 12.44
CA VAL A 51 13.45 8.76 12.23
C VAL A 51 12.74 7.93 13.30
N THR A 52 11.95 8.60 14.13
CA THR A 52 11.10 7.94 15.13
C THR A 52 9.65 8.27 14.82
N SER A 53 8.87 7.24 14.51
CA SER A 53 7.42 7.38 14.30
C SER A 53 6.69 7.25 15.63
N TYR A 54 5.74 8.16 15.87
CA TYR A 54 4.88 8.14 17.05
C TYR A 54 3.43 7.91 16.64
N ARG A 55 2.72 7.09 17.42
CA ARG A 55 1.26 6.99 17.39
C ARG A 55 0.68 7.70 18.61
N ALA A 56 -0.41 8.42 18.44
CA ALA A 56 -1.19 8.93 19.56
C ALA A 56 -1.57 7.77 20.52
N LYS A 57 -1.37 7.94 21.83
CA LYS A 57 -1.66 6.91 22.84
C LYS A 57 -3.17 6.58 22.97
N ALA A 58 -4.04 7.36 22.34
CA ALA A 58 -5.49 7.21 22.47
C ALA A 58 -5.98 5.84 21.97
N VAL A 59 -6.87 5.25 22.76
CA VAL A 59 -7.53 3.98 22.46
C VAL A 59 -8.72 4.25 21.53
N GLY A 60 -8.96 3.36 20.57
CA GLY A 60 -10.04 3.50 19.59
C GLY A 60 -9.72 4.40 18.39
N LEU A 61 -8.56 5.07 18.38
CA LEU A 61 -8.07 5.71 17.15
C LEU A 61 -7.53 4.67 16.18
N TRP A 62 -7.90 4.81 14.91
CA TRP A 62 -7.42 3.97 13.83
C TRP A 62 -5.91 4.17 13.63
N ASP A 63 -5.16 3.06 13.62
CA ASP A 63 -3.72 3.10 13.38
C ASP A 63 -3.40 2.82 11.91
N ILE A 64 -2.91 3.87 11.28
CA ILE A 64 -2.65 4.01 9.85
C ILE A 64 -1.24 3.59 9.44
N SER A 65 -0.46 3.01 10.36
CA SER A 65 0.91 2.60 10.11
C SER A 65 0.99 1.51 9.03
N PHE A 66 2.05 1.55 8.22
CA PHE A 66 2.28 0.59 7.14
C PHE A 66 3.76 0.24 6.96
N LEU A 67 4.05 -0.97 6.51
CA LEU A 67 5.39 -1.51 6.31
C LEU A 67 5.91 -1.39 4.87
N THR A 68 5.05 -1.12 3.88
CA THR A 68 5.43 -1.18 2.45
C THR A 68 6.73 -0.46 2.11
N ASN A 69 6.94 0.72 2.71
CA ASN A 69 8.10 1.52 2.35
C ASN A 69 9.39 1.10 3.08
N VAL A 70 9.31 0.29 4.13
CA VAL A 70 10.48 -0.11 4.96
C VAL A 70 10.94 -1.54 4.69
N ARG A 71 10.06 -2.41 4.19
CA ARG A 71 10.40 -3.81 3.85
C ARG A 71 11.66 -3.96 2.97
N PRO A 72 11.87 -3.15 1.91
CA PRO A 72 13.00 -3.33 0.99
C PRO A 72 14.40 -3.21 1.59
N TYR A 73 14.55 -2.53 2.73
CA TYR A 73 15.86 -2.19 3.29
C TYR A 73 16.01 -2.55 4.78
N THR A 74 15.08 -3.33 5.33
CA THR A 74 15.07 -3.73 6.75
C THR A 74 15.24 -5.24 6.87
N ASP A 75 15.86 -5.69 7.96
CA ASP A 75 15.85 -7.09 8.37
C ASP A 75 14.42 -7.50 8.78
N LEU A 76 13.78 -8.33 7.96
CA LEU A 76 12.40 -8.77 8.18
C LEU A 76 12.25 -9.70 9.38
N SER A 77 13.30 -10.45 9.72
CA SER A 77 13.32 -11.34 10.89
C SER A 77 13.24 -10.54 12.20
N VAL A 78 13.68 -9.29 12.19
CA VAL A 78 13.56 -8.34 13.32
C VAL A 78 12.28 -7.50 13.20
N LEU A 79 11.99 -6.98 12.01
CA LEU A 79 10.87 -6.07 11.79
C LEU A 79 9.51 -6.74 12.06
N TYR A 80 9.28 -7.96 11.57
CA TYR A 80 7.97 -8.59 11.65
C TYR A 80 7.56 -8.99 13.07
N PRO A 81 8.43 -9.55 13.92
CA PRO A 81 8.09 -9.77 15.33
C PRO A 81 7.77 -8.46 16.06
N GLN A 82 8.56 -7.39 15.85
CA GLN A 82 8.35 -6.10 16.49
C GLN A 82 7.03 -5.45 16.04
N TRP A 83 6.77 -5.47 14.73
CA TRP A 83 5.53 -4.99 14.14
C TRP A 83 4.33 -5.76 14.68
N SER A 84 4.37 -7.09 14.63
CA SER A 84 3.27 -7.94 15.08
C SER A 84 2.98 -7.75 16.57
N ALA A 85 4.02 -7.71 17.41
CA ALA A 85 3.87 -7.45 18.84
C ALA A 85 3.22 -6.08 19.10
N TYR A 86 3.64 -5.05 18.37
CA TYR A 86 3.02 -3.73 18.44
C TYR A 86 1.55 -3.75 18.03
N ARG A 87 1.21 -4.36 16.89
CA ARG A 87 -0.18 -4.43 16.38
C ARG A 87 -1.09 -5.21 17.32
N LEU A 88 -0.63 -6.34 17.84
CA LEU A 88 -1.37 -7.14 18.82
C LEU A 88 -1.60 -6.39 20.13
N ARG A 89 -0.64 -5.58 20.58
CA ARG A 89 -0.81 -4.72 21.76
C ARG A 89 -1.91 -3.68 21.55
N VAL A 90 -1.95 -3.01 20.39
CA VAL A 90 -3.01 -2.05 20.06
C VAL A 90 -4.38 -2.73 20.00
N LEU A 91 -4.47 -3.91 19.38
CA LEU A 91 -5.69 -4.71 19.36
C LEU A 91 -6.16 -5.07 20.78
N SER A 92 -5.24 -5.48 21.65
CA SER A 92 -5.53 -5.79 23.06
C SER A 92 -6.05 -4.57 23.82
N GLU A 93 -5.39 -3.42 23.67
CA GLU A 93 -5.81 -2.15 24.29
C GLU A 93 -7.23 -1.74 23.84
N ASN A 94 -7.51 -1.84 22.53
CA ASN A 94 -8.82 -1.53 21.94
C ASN A 94 -9.92 -2.48 22.43
N THR A 95 -9.63 -3.79 22.43
CA THR A 95 -10.58 -4.82 22.88
C THR A 95 -10.89 -4.66 24.36
N ALA A 96 -9.86 -4.47 25.19
CA ALA A 96 -10.05 -4.26 26.62
C ALA A 96 -10.89 -2.99 26.92
N ALA A 97 -10.73 -1.93 26.13
CA ALA A 97 -11.57 -0.74 26.26
C ALA A 97 -13.03 -0.98 25.88
N MET A 98 -13.30 -1.71 24.80
CA MET A 98 -14.67 -2.08 24.43
C MET A 98 -15.30 -3.00 25.48
N THR A 99 -14.55 -3.98 26.02
CA THR A 99 -15.03 -4.84 27.12
C THR A 99 -15.42 -4.02 28.35
N ARG A 100 -14.57 -3.08 28.78
CA ARG A 100 -14.91 -2.16 29.89
C ARG A 100 -16.15 -1.33 29.58
N ARG A 101 -16.28 -0.83 28.34
CA ARG A 101 -17.44 -0.05 27.92
C ARG A 101 -18.72 -0.87 28.03
N LEU A 102 -18.74 -2.08 27.48
CA LEU A 102 -19.86 -3.02 27.54
C LEU A 102 -20.28 -3.35 28.99
N ALA A 103 -19.31 -3.42 29.92
CA ALA A 103 -19.60 -3.65 31.33
C ALA A 103 -20.18 -2.41 32.04
N SER A 104 -19.88 -1.20 31.55
CA SER A 104 -20.24 0.07 32.20
C SER A 104 -21.48 0.75 31.63
N SER A 105 -21.83 0.50 30.36
CA SER A 105 -22.94 1.17 29.68
C SER A 105 -23.51 0.33 28.55
N SER A 106 -24.74 0.65 28.15
CA SER A 106 -25.35 0.05 26.96
C SER A 106 -24.58 0.51 25.71
N VAL A 107 -24.12 -0.45 24.91
CA VAL A 107 -23.48 -0.20 23.61
C VAL A 107 -24.48 -0.57 22.52
N PRO A 108 -24.86 0.37 21.64
CA PRO A 108 -25.74 0.07 20.51
C PRO A 108 -25.14 -1.03 19.64
N ARG A 109 -25.99 -1.96 19.16
CA ARG A 109 -25.57 -3.07 18.29
C ARG A 109 -24.73 -2.59 17.09
N ALA A 110 -25.16 -1.52 16.42
CA ALA A 110 -24.44 -0.95 15.27
C ALA A 110 -23.03 -0.47 15.61
N GLU A 111 -22.83 0.03 16.83
CA GLU A 111 -21.51 0.47 17.29
C GLU A 111 -20.59 -0.72 17.56
N LEU A 112 -21.12 -1.76 18.21
CA LEU A 112 -20.37 -3.00 18.46
C LEU A 112 -19.99 -3.70 17.14
N GLU A 113 -20.92 -3.80 16.20
CA GLU A 113 -20.66 -4.34 14.86
C GLU A 113 -19.56 -3.54 14.15
N THR A 114 -19.61 -2.21 14.21
CA THR A 114 -18.59 -1.33 13.63
C THR A 114 -17.22 -1.56 14.28
N PHE A 115 -17.17 -1.68 15.61
CA PHE A 115 -15.94 -1.97 16.33
C PHE A 115 -15.31 -3.30 15.91
N ILE A 116 -16.11 -4.36 15.85
CA ILE A 116 -15.67 -5.71 15.47
C ILE A 116 -15.15 -5.70 14.04
N ARG A 117 -15.89 -5.11 13.09
CA ARG A 117 -15.45 -4.97 11.69
C ARG A 117 -14.12 -4.24 11.58
N ARG A 118 -13.93 -3.16 12.34
CA ARG A 118 -12.64 -2.45 12.40
C ARG A 118 -11.52 -3.35 12.93
N GLN A 119 -11.76 -4.21 13.91
CA GLN A 119 -10.70 -5.11 14.40
C GLN A 119 -10.37 -6.21 13.39
N GLN A 120 -11.36 -6.72 12.64
CA GLN A 120 -11.13 -7.67 11.54
C GLN A 120 -10.26 -7.04 10.45
N GLU A 121 -10.62 -5.82 10.03
CA GLU A 121 -9.86 -5.07 9.04
C GLU A 121 -8.43 -4.76 9.51
N TYR A 122 -8.28 -4.40 10.77
CA TYR A 122 -6.98 -4.12 11.39
C TYR A 122 -6.04 -5.33 11.34
N LEU A 123 -6.56 -6.52 11.65
CA LEU A 123 -5.82 -7.79 11.60
C LEU A 123 -5.49 -8.17 10.16
N ARG A 124 -6.46 -8.06 9.25
CA ARG A 124 -6.26 -8.33 7.82
C ARG A 124 -5.12 -7.49 7.24
N ILE A 125 -5.17 -6.18 7.41
CA ILE A 125 -4.10 -5.24 7.00
C ILE A 125 -2.75 -5.60 7.66
N THR A 126 -2.78 -6.12 8.88
CA THR A 126 -1.54 -6.52 9.58
C THR A 126 -0.91 -7.73 8.88
N THR A 127 -1.70 -8.76 8.57
CA THR A 127 -1.23 -9.97 7.89
C THR A 127 -0.75 -9.70 6.47
N GLU A 128 -1.49 -8.90 5.69
CA GLU A 128 -1.14 -8.59 4.30
C GLU A 128 0.21 -7.90 4.16
N GLN A 129 0.62 -7.14 5.18
CA GLN A 129 1.88 -6.42 5.18
C GLN A 129 3.10 -7.29 5.55
N ILE A 130 2.87 -8.53 5.97
CA ILE A 130 3.90 -9.54 6.26
C ILE A 130 4.12 -10.36 4.99
N VAL A 131 4.89 -9.79 4.07
CA VAL A 131 5.30 -10.44 2.82
C VAL A 131 6.46 -11.38 3.10
N THR A 132 6.50 -12.56 2.49
CA THR A 132 7.60 -13.50 2.75
C THR A 132 8.95 -12.94 2.32
N GLU A 133 10.01 -13.23 3.09
CA GLU A 133 11.37 -12.78 2.78
C GLU A 133 11.88 -13.24 1.40
N PRO A 134 11.60 -14.47 0.91
CA PRO A 134 11.93 -14.86 -0.46
C PRO A 134 11.24 -13.99 -1.51
N THR A 135 9.97 -13.63 -1.29
CA THR A 135 9.22 -12.75 -2.19
C THR A 135 9.82 -11.34 -2.20
N VAL A 136 10.10 -10.75 -1.04
CA VAL A 136 10.75 -9.43 -0.94
C VAL A 136 12.11 -9.46 -1.62
N SER A 137 12.95 -10.46 -1.33
CA SER A 137 14.30 -10.59 -1.90
C SER A 137 14.27 -10.77 -3.41
N SER A 138 13.37 -11.60 -3.94
CA SER A 138 13.16 -11.79 -5.39
C SER A 138 12.72 -10.49 -6.07
N THR A 139 11.86 -9.71 -5.42
CA THR A 139 11.43 -8.39 -5.92
C THR A 139 12.61 -7.42 -5.97
N ILE A 140 13.39 -7.30 -4.89
CA ILE A 140 14.54 -6.38 -4.87
C ILE A 140 15.63 -6.83 -5.83
N ALA A 141 15.87 -8.13 -6.00
CA ALA A 141 16.78 -8.65 -7.00
C ALA A 141 16.35 -8.31 -8.44
N GLN A 142 15.04 -8.24 -8.70
CA GLN A 142 14.51 -7.89 -10.02
C GLN A 142 14.68 -6.40 -10.34
N VAL A 143 14.15 -5.50 -9.49
CA VAL A 143 14.01 -4.08 -9.82
C VAL A 143 14.98 -3.16 -9.06
N GLY A 144 15.74 -3.71 -8.12
CA GLY A 144 16.52 -2.93 -7.16
C GLY A 144 15.64 -2.11 -6.20
N ILE A 145 16.26 -1.59 -5.14
CA ILE A 145 15.56 -0.76 -4.14
C ILE A 145 14.97 0.50 -4.79
N ASN A 146 15.71 1.15 -5.70
CA ASN A 146 15.22 2.34 -6.39
C ASN A 146 14.07 2.06 -7.35
N GLY A 147 14.07 0.91 -8.02
CA GLY A 147 12.98 0.52 -8.91
C GLY A 147 11.71 0.18 -8.13
N PHE A 148 11.84 -0.47 -6.97
CA PHE A 148 10.72 -0.80 -6.08
C PHE A 148 9.79 0.40 -5.82
N TYR A 149 10.34 1.56 -5.46
CA TYR A 149 9.54 2.76 -5.18
C TYR A 149 8.93 3.43 -6.41
N LYS A 150 9.36 3.03 -7.62
CA LYS A 150 8.81 3.53 -8.89
C LYS A 150 7.69 2.66 -9.44
N VAL A 151 7.59 1.40 -9.00
CA VAL A 151 6.62 0.41 -9.53
C VAL A 151 5.21 0.95 -9.55
N LEU A 152 4.74 1.54 -8.44
CA LEU A 152 3.37 2.07 -8.38
C LEU A 152 3.14 3.18 -9.41
N GLY A 153 4.09 4.11 -9.54
CA GLY A 153 4.02 5.16 -10.57
C GLY A 153 4.06 4.60 -12.00
N MET A 154 4.87 3.55 -12.23
CA MET A 154 4.93 2.86 -13.51
C MET A 154 3.63 2.13 -13.84
N TYR A 155 3.01 1.51 -12.83
CA TYR A 155 1.70 0.89 -12.94
C TYR A 155 0.63 1.92 -13.27
N LEU A 156 0.55 3.02 -12.52
CA LEU A 156 -0.42 4.10 -12.75
C LEU A 156 -0.30 4.72 -14.15
N SER A 157 0.93 4.94 -14.63
CA SER A 157 1.20 5.50 -15.97
C SER A 157 1.12 4.50 -17.12
N ASN A 158 0.85 3.22 -16.83
CA ASN A 158 0.92 2.09 -17.77
C ASN A 158 2.30 1.85 -18.41
N SER A 159 3.35 2.55 -17.97
CA SER A 159 4.72 2.36 -18.48
C SER A 159 5.30 0.99 -18.09
N ILE A 160 4.79 0.37 -17.03
CA ILE A 160 5.15 -1.00 -16.63
C ILE A 160 4.80 -2.05 -17.70
N PHE A 161 3.88 -1.74 -18.61
CA PHE A 161 3.46 -2.63 -19.70
C PHE A 161 4.15 -2.34 -21.03
N ALA A 162 5.22 -1.53 -21.04
CA ALA A 162 5.94 -1.18 -22.28
C ALA A 162 6.49 -2.42 -22.99
N ASN A 163 7.01 -3.38 -22.22
CA ASN A 163 7.59 -4.63 -22.71
C ASN A 163 6.67 -5.83 -22.49
N ALA A 164 5.36 -5.61 -22.32
CA ALA A 164 4.41 -6.69 -22.13
C ALA A 164 4.34 -7.59 -23.39
N PRO A 165 4.20 -8.91 -23.24
CA PRO A 165 4.13 -9.82 -24.39
C PRO A 165 2.89 -9.53 -25.24
N SER A 166 2.99 -9.83 -26.53
CA SER A 166 1.88 -9.72 -27.50
C SER A 166 0.94 -10.93 -27.52
N VAL A 167 1.30 -11.98 -26.77
CA VAL A 167 0.47 -13.16 -26.55
C VAL A 167 0.54 -13.47 -25.06
N CYS A 168 -0.62 -13.60 -24.41
CA CYS A 168 -0.67 -13.95 -23.00
C CYS A 168 -0.13 -15.37 -22.77
N PRO A 169 0.91 -15.57 -21.94
CA PRO A 169 1.47 -16.90 -21.69
C PRO A 169 0.50 -17.83 -20.96
N GLN A 170 -0.53 -17.28 -20.31
CA GLN A 170 -1.48 -18.04 -19.49
C GLN A 170 -2.69 -18.53 -20.29
N CYS A 171 -3.31 -17.65 -21.08
CA CYS A 171 -4.54 -17.99 -21.82
C CYS A 171 -4.38 -18.03 -23.35
N GLY A 172 -3.20 -17.71 -23.89
CA GLY A 172 -2.94 -17.70 -25.33
C GLY A 172 -3.64 -16.57 -26.11
N ASN A 173 -4.32 -15.64 -25.43
CA ASN A 173 -4.97 -14.51 -26.08
C ASN A 173 -3.94 -13.62 -26.80
N VAL A 174 -4.20 -13.33 -28.07
CA VAL A 174 -3.35 -12.45 -28.90
C VAL A 174 -3.78 -11.00 -28.68
N GLY A 175 -2.81 -10.14 -28.37
CA GLY A 175 -3.03 -8.74 -28.06
C GLY A 175 -2.12 -8.25 -26.95
N LYS A 176 -2.20 -6.95 -26.64
CA LYS A 176 -1.40 -6.36 -25.57
C LYS A 176 -1.84 -6.91 -24.21
N VAL A 177 -0.92 -7.51 -23.45
CA VAL A 177 -1.16 -7.92 -22.06
C VAL A 177 -1.07 -6.68 -21.17
N ASP A 178 -2.16 -5.92 -21.10
CA ASP A 178 -2.32 -4.72 -20.28
C ASP A 178 -3.28 -4.94 -19.10
N LYS A 179 -3.57 -3.88 -18.33
CA LYS A 179 -4.48 -3.96 -17.17
C LYS A 179 -5.85 -4.54 -17.50
N ARG A 180 -6.39 -4.26 -18.69
CA ARG A 180 -7.70 -4.79 -19.10
C ARG A 180 -7.58 -6.29 -19.32
N HIS A 181 -6.56 -6.72 -20.05
CA HIS A 181 -6.31 -8.15 -20.25
C HIS A 181 -6.12 -8.88 -18.91
N LEU A 182 -5.32 -8.34 -18.00
CA LEU A 182 -5.08 -8.94 -16.69
C LEU A 182 -6.35 -9.09 -15.85
N ALA A 183 -7.30 -8.15 -15.97
CA ALA A 183 -8.58 -8.20 -15.26
C ALA A 183 -9.60 -9.16 -15.90
N GLU A 184 -9.47 -9.43 -17.20
CA GLU A 184 -10.39 -10.28 -17.97
C GLU A 184 -9.83 -11.70 -18.20
N CYS A 185 -8.57 -11.95 -17.83
CA CYS A 185 -7.92 -13.24 -18.10
C CYS A 185 -8.57 -14.37 -17.29
N VAL A 186 -9.03 -15.41 -17.98
CA VAL A 186 -9.66 -16.60 -17.37
C VAL A 186 -8.74 -17.39 -16.43
N ARG A 187 -7.41 -17.19 -16.56
CA ARG A 187 -6.38 -17.85 -15.74
C ARG A 187 -5.84 -16.98 -14.61
N MET A 188 -6.39 -15.77 -14.38
CA MET A 188 -5.87 -14.86 -13.35
C MET A 188 -5.80 -15.48 -11.95
N ARG A 189 -6.74 -16.37 -11.61
CA ARG A 189 -6.84 -17.03 -10.30
C ARG A 189 -5.85 -18.16 -10.07
N GLU A 190 -5.11 -18.56 -11.10
CA GLU A 190 -4.05 -19.56 -10.96
C GLU A 190 -2.80 -18.98 -10.29
N TRP A 191 -2.65 -17.65 -10.30
CA TRP A 191 -1.65 -16.99 -9.48
C TRP A 191 -2.11 -17.00 -8.02
N ARG A 192 -1.35 -17.72 -7.18
CA ARG A 192 -1.57 -17.84 -5.73
C ARG A 192 -3.05 -18.01 -5.36
N PRO A 193 -3.68 -19.14 -5.73
CA PRO A 193 -5.08 -19.38 -5.39
C PRO A 193 -5.34 -19.35 -3.86
N GLU A 194 -4.31 -19.55 -3.06
CA GLU A 194 -4.33 -19.50 -1.60
C GLU A 194 -4.26 -18.08 -1.00
N ALA A 195 -4.01 -17.05 -1.79
CA ALA A 195 -3.76 -15.72 -1.25
C ALA A 195 -5.04 -15.03 -0.77
N ASP A 196 -5.04 -14.54 0.47
CA ASP A 196 -6.17 -13.84 1.09
C ASP A 196 -6.60 -12.57 0.33
N VAL A 197 -5.71 -12.00 -0.50
CA VAL A 197 -6.02 -10.84 -1.35
C VAL A 197 -7.18 -11.10 -2.30
N TRP A 198 -7.46 -12.36 -2.66
CA TRP A 198 -8.63 -12.70 -3.45
C TRP A 198 -9.94 -12.36 -2.74
N ILE A 199 -10.00 -12.50 -1.41
CA ILE A 199 -11.18 -12.14 -0.62
C ILE A 199 -11.42 -10.62 -0.70
N VAL A 200 -10.36 -9.84 -0.56
CA VAL A 200 -10.40 -8.37 -0.66
C VAL A 200 -10.82 -7.90 -2.04
N PHE A 201 -10.30 -8.57 -3.07
CA PHE A 201 -10.67 -8.33 -4.45
C PHE A 201 -12.17 -8.59 -4.68
N GLU A 202 -12.72 -9.71 -4.19
CA GLU A 202 -14.16 -10.00 -4.29
C GLU A 202 -15.02 -8.95 -3.58
N ASP A 203 -14.61 -8.53 -2.38
CA ASP A 203 -15.34 -7.52 -1.64
C ASP A 203 -15.32 -6.17 -2.37
N SER A 204 -14.18 -5.79 -2.95
CA SER A 204 -14.06 -4.60 -3.80
C SER A 204 -14.96 -4.68 -5.04
N LEU A 205 -15.04 -5.84 -5.71
CA LEU A 205 -15.95 -6.05 -6.85
C LEU A 205 -17.43 -5.94 -6.45
N LYS A 206 -17.81 -6.48 -5.29
CA LYS A 206 -19.18 -6.36 -4.77
C LYS A 206 -19.54 -4.90 -4.53
N GLU A 207 -18.67 -4.15 -3.88
CA GLU A 207 -18.87 -2.71 -3.64
C GLU A 207 -19.05 -1.93 -4.95
N MET A 208 -18.24 -2.24 -5.96
CA MET A 208 -18.34 -1.64 -7.28
C MET A 208 -19.65 -1.97 -7.99
N SER A 209 -20.11 -3.23 -7.90
CA SER A 209 -21.36 -3.68 -8.53
C SER A 209 -22.61 -3.06 -7.90
N ALA A 210 -22.55 -2.67 -6.62
CA ALA A 210 -23.63 -2.04 -5.88
C ALA A 210 -23.88 -0.57 -6.26
N GLY A 211 -23.23 -0.06 -7.33
CA GLY A 211 -23.36 1.33 -7.78
C GLY A 211 -22.58 2.34 -6.93
N GLY A 212 -21.84 1.87 -5.93
CA GLY A 212 -20.84 2.67 -5.24
C GLY A 212 -19.64 2.84 -6.14
N ALA A 213 -19.50 3.98 -6.81
CA ALA A 213 -18.23 4.39 -7.38
C ALA A 213 -17.17 4.19 -6.30
N VAL A 214 -16.18 3.29 -6.52
CA VAL A 214 -15.30 2.70 -5.50
C VAL A 214 -15.19 3.64 -4.28
N VAL A 215 -16.04 3.41 -3.27
CA VAL A 215 -15.93 4.17 -2.04
C VAL A 215 -14.83 3.45 -1.27
N VAL A 216 -13.60 3.54 -1.80
CA VAL A 216 -12.43 3.17 -1.03
C VAL A 216 -12.53 4.06 0.19
N GLU A 217 -12.75 3.47 1.38
CA GLU A 217 -12.61 4.22 2.63
C GLU A 217 -11.32 5.02 2.51
N LYS A 218 -11.39 6.34 2.69
CA LYS A 218 -10.25 7.25 2.51
C LYS A 218 -9.03 6.63 3.15
N THR A 219 -8.13 6.10 2.33
CA THR A 219 -6.92 5.50 2.87
C THR A 219 -6.06 6.68 3.28
N THR A 220 -5.34 6.57 4.39
CA THR A 220 -4.39 7.61 4.75
C THR A 220 -3.15 7.61 3.86
N ARG A 221 -3.14 6.83 2.77
CA ARG A 221 -2.09 6.76 1.75
C ARG A 221 -2.59 7.37 0.44
N PRO A 222 -2.33 8.66 0.20
CA PRO A 222 -2.82 9.34 -1.01
C PRO A 222 -2.38 8.68 -2.33
N ASP A 223 -1.24 8.00 -2.33
CA ASP A 223 -0.71 7.25 -3.46
C ASP A 223 -1.50 5.97 -3.77
N LEU A 224 -2.04 5.31 -2.73
CA LEU A 224 -2.89 4.13 -2.89
C LEU A 224 -4.31 4.50 -3.30
N GLU A 225 -4.83 5.63 -2.81
CA GLU A 225 -6.09 6.20 -3.31
C GLU A 225 -6.02 6.54 -4.81
N GLU A 226 -4.85 6.89 -5.31
CA GLU A 226 -4.64 7.28 -6.70
C GLU A 226 -4.97 6.13 -7.67
N VAL A 227 -4.74 4.87 -7.26
CA VAL A 227 -5.08 3.69 -8.07
C VAL A 227 -6.58 3.65 -8.38
N ALA A 228 -7.41 3.83 -7.34
CA ALA A 228 -8.85 3.85 -7.49
C ALA A 228 -9.34 5.08 -8.27
N LYS A 229 -8.75 6.26 -8.03
CA LYS A 229 -9.09 7.50 -8.76
C LYS A 229 -8.79 7.39 -10.26
N VAL A 230 -7.61 6.87 -10.61
CA VAL A 230 -7.22 6.64 -12.01
C VAL A 230 -8.16 5.64 -12.67
N PHE A 231 -8.48 4.53 -12.00
CA PHE A 231 -9.45 3.57 -12.51
C PHE A 231 -10.83 4.21 -12.74
N GLN A 232 -11.35 4.97 -11.77
CA GLN A 232 -12.66 5.62 -11.90
C GLN A 232 -12.70 6.59 -13.08
N LYS A 233 -11.62 7.34 -13.31
CA LYS A 233 -11.48 8.24 -14.47
C LYS A 233 -11.45 7.46 -15.79
N ASP A 234 -10.80 6.30 -15.83
CA ASP A 234 -10.79 5.44 -17.02
C ASP A 234 -12.14 4.77 -17.26
N PHE A 235 -12.85 4.39 -16.20
CA PHE A 235 -14.20 3.84 -16.24
C PHE A 235 -15.21 4.84 -16.78
N GLN A 236 -15.24 6.06 -16.21
CA GLN A 236 -16.12 7.14 -16.67
C GLN A 236 -15.85 7.55 -18.12
N ALA A 237 -14.62 7.41 -18.58
CA ALA A 237 -14.24 7.69 -19.96
C ALA A 237 -14.42 6.50 -20.92
N GLY A 238 -14.95 5.36 -20.44
CA GLY A 238 -15.15 4.15 -21.26
C GLY A 238 -13.86 3.47 -21.73
N ARG A 239 -12.69 3.84 -21.18
CA ARG A 239 -11.39 3.25 -21.53
C ARG A 239 -11.19 1.88 -20.90
N ARG A 240 -11.81 1.65 -19.75
CA ARG A 240 -11.64 0.43 -18.95
C ARG A 240 -12.89 0.14 -18.14
N ASN A 241 -13.39 -1.09 -18.17
CA ASN A 241 -14.61 -1.49 -17.46
C ASN A 241 -14.37 -2.51 -16.33
N SER A 242 -13.17 -3.08 -16.24
CA SER A 242 -12.86 -4.21 -15.35
C SER A 242 -11.74 -3.87 -14.35
N TRP A 243 -12.01 -4.09 -13.06
CA TRP A 243 -11.02 -4.05 -11.98
C TRP A 243 -10.40 -5.44 -11.83
N GLY A 244 -9.08 -5.54 -11.80
CA GLY A 244 -8.35 -6.80 -11.72
C GLY A 244 -7.52 -6.92 -10.45
N ILE A 245 -7.04 -8.13 -10.16
CA ILE A 245 -6.22 -8.39 -8.97
C ILE A 245 -4.93 -7.54 -8.96
N ALA A 246 -4.39 -7.18 -10.13
CA ALA A 246 -3.25 -6.27 -10.23
C ALA A 246 -3.56 -4.87 -9.66
N ASP A 247 -4.78 -4.36 -9.87
CA ASP A 247 -5.18 -3.09 -9.27
C ASP A 247 -5.38 -3.21 -7.78
N GLU A 248 -5.90 -4.34 -7.33
CA GLU A 248 -6.06 -4.63 -5.91
C GLU A 248 -4.70 -4.64 -5.20
N LEU A 249 -3.73 -5.35 -5.76
CA LEU A 249 -2.35 -5.39 -5.24
C LEU A 249 -1.69 -4.02 -5.25
N ALA A 250 -1.90 -3.23 -6.32
CA ALA A 250 -1.42 -1.85 -6.40
C ALA A 250 -2.09 -0.96 -5.34
N ARG A 251 -3.41 -1.09 -5.14
CA ARG A 251 -4.22 -0.33 -4.17
C ARG A 251 -3.85 -0.69 -2.72
N LEU A 252 -3.48 -1.94 -2.46
CA LEU A 252 -3.05 -2.40 -1.13
C LEU A 252 -1.56 -2.08 -0.85
N GLY A 253 -0.81 -1.58 -1.84
CA GLY A 253 0.61 -1.33 -1.69
C GLY A 253 1.41 -2.62 -1.49
N LEU A 254 0.96 -3.72 -2.11
CA LEU A 254 1.63 -5.02 -2.13
C LEU A 254 2.50 -5.12 -3.39
N THR A 255 3.47 -4.21 -3.50
CA THR A 255 4.35 -4.07 -4.66
C THR A 255 5.06 -5.36 -5.04
N GLU A 256 5.47 -6.14 -4.04
CA GLU A 256 6.16 -7.41 -4.23
C GLU A 256 5.25 -8.41 -4.95
N TYR A 257 4.03 -8.57 -4.45
CA TYR A 257 3.04 -9.47 -5.05
C TYR A 257 2.51 -8.94 -6.38
N LEU A 258 2.41 -7.61 -6.57
CA LEU A 258 2.11 -7.02 -7.87
C LEU A 258 3.16 -7.43 -8.91
N LEU A 259 4.45 -7.29 -8.61
CA LEU A 259 5.51 -7.69 -9.53
C LEU A 259 5.53 -9.20 -9.78
N GLU A 260 5.25 -10.00 -8.75
CA GLU A 260 5.12 -11.46 -8.88
C GLU A 260 3.95 -11.83 -9.81
N TYR A 261 2.80 -11.20 -9.65
CA TYR A 261 1.64 -11.37 -10.52
C TYR A 261 1.92 -10.94 -11.95
N LEU A 262 2.57 -9.79 -12.15
CA LEU A 262 2.96 -9.32 -13.48
C LEU A 262 3.92 -10.31 -14.17
N ARG A 263 4.86 -10.88 -13.41
CA ARG A 263 5.79 -11.91 -13.91
C ARG A 263 5.06 -13.19 -14.31
N PHE A 264 4.01 -13.59 -13.59
CA PHE A 264 3.14 -14.70 -13.98
C PHE A 264 2.53 -14.46 -15.38
N PHE A 265 2.27 -13.22 -15.76
CA PHE A 265 1.82 -12.84 -17.11
C PHE A 265 2.93 -12.52 -18.12
N GLY A 266 4.20 -12.81 -17.79
CA GLY A 266 5.34 -12.56 -18.65
C GLY A 266 5.76 -11.08 -18.72
N ILE A 267 5.25 -10.24 -17.82
CA ILE A 267 5.62 -8.82 -17.74
C ILE A 267 6.78 -8.69 -16.77
N VAL A 268 7.96 -8.37 -17.30
CA VAL A 268 9.17 -8.13 -16.51
C VAL A 268 9.46 -6.64 -16.49
N VAL A 269 9.64 -6.11 -15.28
CA VAL A 269 10.05 -4.74 -15.03
C VAL A 269 11.57 -4.72 -14.90
N GLU A 270 12.21 -3.92 -15.75
CA GLU A 270 13.65 -3.62 -15.74
C GLU A 270 13.94 -2.30 -14.99
#